data_AF-V5EZB8-F1
#
_entry.id   AF-V5EZB8-F1
#
_cell.length_a   1.000
_cell.length_b   1.000
_cell.length_c   1.000
_cell.angle_alpha   90.00
_cell.angle_beta   90.00
_cell.angle_gamma   90.00
#
_symmetry.space_group_name_H-M   'P 1'
#
loop_
_entity.id
_entity.type
_entity.pdbx_description
1 polymer ?
#
loop_
_entity_poly.entity_id
_entity_poly.type
_entity_poly.pdbx_seq_one_letter_code
_entity_poly.pdbx_strand_id
1 'polypeptide(L)'
;MKVISDADVRTILPRLSLSALLYSQAVALSDVPLKKRKASPTTASPDPIAQCPPRLSLTTPHHTQLFMPARTASPGSVVKIVSVPLPTSSMSGIPGVNLLFDDATGKVSHVVNSTCLTALRTATGSLLSSLLALGEPEAMEGVKHAVVFGDGLQAVYHAWLHLRYFHWIETITVIVGSHRDLTDDEVKGKVERLESQLRDLCTASATSLRTVNVGCINASDRTLVKEALGAAALVFTCTPSTEPLFTIKELGLRRGERKHICAVGSYKPHMCELPPELIQKAAKAGRLTVDSLDACKEEAGCLIKLHSPKEQKDIRKGCRTLGEDIYPPRPAHPTTDNDLRNRDSYVHQFPGWSMVHNLSRKGKVSVFKSVGVGLQDVEITKLIVEFAEGVGVEVPF
;
A
#
# COMPACT_ATOMS: atom_id res chain seq x y z
N MET A 1 -11.15 24.59 14.01
CA MET A 1 -10.60 23.38 13.39
C MET A 1 -9.50 23.79 12.44
N LYS A 2 -8.49 22.94 12.22
CA LYS A 2 -7.39 23.28 11.33
C LYS A 2 -7.54 22.60 9.97
N VAL A 3 -7.35 23.34 8.88
CA VAL A 3 -7.43 22.82 7.51
C VAL A 3 -6.02 22.69 6.93
N ILE A 4 -5.68 21.50 6.45
CA ILE A 4 -4.41 21.16 5.81
C ILE A 4 -4.69 20.86 4.33
N SER A 5 -4.25 21.75 3.45
CA SER A 5 -4.43 21.66 2.00
C SER A 5 -3.49 20.63 1.33
N ASP A 6 -3.69 20.34 0.04
CA ASP A 6 -2.73 19.50 -0.72
C ASP A 6 -1.34 20.14 -0.80
N ALA A 7 -1.27 21.46 -0.92
CA ALA A 7 0.00 22.20 -0.93
C ALA A 7 0.72 22.04 0.42
N ASP A 8 -0.01 22.20 1.52
CA ASP A 8 0.50 21.98 2.87
C ASP A 8 1.06 20.56 3.03
N VAL A 9 0.29 19.53 2.63
CA VAL A 9 0.75 18.14 2.67
C VAL A 9 2.04 17.96 1.89
N ARG A 10 2.17 18.55 0.69
CA ARG A 10 3.39 18.46 -0.12
C ARG A 10 4.62 19.07 0.57
N THR A 11 4.46 20.08 1.41
CA THR A 11 5.56 20.60 2.24
C THR A 11 5.95 19.68 3.39
N ILE A 12 5.01 18.83 3.84
CA ILE A 12 5.21 17.88 4.93
C ILE A 12 5.89 16.60 4.44
N LEU A 13 5.50 16.06 3.28
CA LEU A 13 6.00 14.78 2.74
C LEU A 13 7.53 14.60 2.83
N PRO A 14 8.35 15.61 2.49
CA PRO A 14 9.81 15.47 2.52
C PRO A 14 10.39 15.32 3.92
N ARG A 15 9.68 15.80 4.94
CA ARG A 15 10.08 15.74 6.35
C ARG A 15 9.79 14.38 6.98
N LEU A 16 8.99 13.53 6.31
CA LEU A 16 8.61 12.22 6.83
C LEU A 16 9.76 11.22 6.63
N SER A 17 10.34 10.77 7.76
CA SER A 17 11.28 9.66 7.76
C SER A 17 10.59 8.38 7.28
N LEU A 18 11.37 7.50 6.62
CA LEU A 18 10.83 6.22 6.17
C LEU A 18 10.36 5.39 7.37
N SER A 19 11.09 5.46 8.48
CA SER A 19 10.77 4.78 9.73
C SER A 19 9.44 5.25 10.33
N ALA A 20 9.15 6.56 10.34
CA ALA A 20 7.87 7.09 10.81
C ALA A 20 6.69 6.63 9.96
N LEU A 21 6.86 6.59 8.63
CA LEU A 21 5.86 6.04 7.70
C LEU A 21 5.59 4.56 8.00
N LEU A 22 6.66 3.75 8.04
CA LEU A 22 6.56 2.31 8.32
C LEU A 22 5.91 2.05 9.68
N TYR A 23 6.26 2.81 10.71
CA TYR A 23 5.68 2.68 12.04
C TYR A 23 4.18 3.01 12.03
N SER A 24 3.81 4.14 11.42
CA SER A 24 2.40 4.56 11.28
C SER A 24 1.56 3.44 10.66
N GLN A 25 2.02 2.84 9.55
CA GLN A 25 1.27 1.79 8.89
C GLN A 25 1.36 0.43 9.58
N ALA A 26 2.44 0.15 10.31
CA ALA A 26 2.55 -1.02 11.17
C ALA A 26 1.51 -0.98 12.30
N VAL A 27 1.33 0.18 12.95
CA VAL A 27 0.27 0.38 13.96
C VAL A 27 -1.10 0.10 13.35
N ALA A 28 -1.42 0.75 12.23
CA ALA A 28 -2.70 0.57 11.54
C ALA A 28 -3.00 -0.90 11.20
N LEU A 29 -2.03 -1.61 10.62
CA LEU A 29 -2.21 -2.99 10.17
C LEU A 29 -2.25 -3.99 11.34
N SER A 30 -1.46 -3.76 12.40
CA SER A 30 -1.50 -4.59 13.62
C SER A 30 -2.81 -4.45 14.40
N ASP A 31 -3.53 -3.35 14.20
CA ASP A 31 -4.85 -3.10 14.79
C ASP A 31 -6.02 -3.68 13.97
N VAL A 32 -5.78 -4.21 12.77
CA VAL A 32 -6.83 -4.86 11.99
C VAL A 32 -7.38 -6.06 12.79
N PRO A 33 -8.69 -6.11 13.09
CA PRO A 33 -9.24 -7.17 13.93
C PRO A 33 -9.03 -8.56 13.33
N LEU A 34 -8.42 -9.45 14.11
CA LEU A 34 -8.24 -10.86 13.74
C LEU A 34 -9.43 -11.68 14.26
N LYS A 35 -9.99 -12.57 13.43
CA LYS A 35 -11.04 -13.53 13.81
C LYS A 35 -10.66 -14.47 14.98
N LYS A 36 -9.40 -14.47 15.44
CA LYS A 36 -8.85 -15.42 16.43
C LYS A 36 -8.20 -14.78 17.67
N ARG A 37 -8.34 -13.47 17.91
CA ARG A 37 -7.92 -12.92 19.21
C ARG A 37 -8.93 -13.37 20.27
N LYS A 38 -8.74 -14.58 20.83
CA LYS A 38 -9.33 -14.93 22.13
C LYS A 38 -8.86 -13.84 23.08
N ALA A 39 -9.78 -13.05 23.62
CA ALA A 39 -9.47 -12.13 24.70
C ALA A 39 -8.71 -12.91 25.77
N SER A 40 -7.48 -12.51 26.09
CA SER A 40 -6.80 -13.00 27.28
C SER A 40 -7.60 -12.50 28.48
N PRO A 41 -8.09 -13.37 29.38
CA PRO A 41 -9.01 -12.98 30.45
C PRO A 41 -8.32 -12.25 31.62
N THR A 42 -7.16 -11.64 31.42
CA THR A 42 -6.31 -11.14 32.51
C THR A 42 -5.72 -9.77 32.20
N THR A 43 -6.55 -8.73 32.20
CA THR A 43 -6.25 -7.37 32.69
C THR A 43 -7.53 -6.53 32.68
N ALA A 44 -7.89 -5.94 33.83
CA ALA A 44 -9.14 -5.23 34.08
C ALA A 44 -9.16 -3.77 33.58
N SER A 45 -8.74 -3.55 32.33
CA SER A 45 -9.05 -2.35 31.55
C SER A 45 -9.48 -2.81 30.16
N PRO A 46 -10.61 -2.36 29.60
CA PRO A 46 -10.90 -2.66 28.21
C PRO A 46 -9.82 -1.97 27.38
N ASP A 47 -8.85 -2.73 26.89
CA ASP A 47 -7.88 -2.22 25.92
C ASP A 47 -8.69 -1.51 24.83
N PRO A 48 -8.36 -0.26 24.48
CA PRO A 48 -9.10 0.48 23.46
C PRO A 48 -9.15 -0.36 22.18
N ILE A 49 -10.35 -0.81 21.83
CA ILE A 49 -10.58 -1.72 20.71
C ILE A 49 -10.58 -0.89 19.43
N ALA A 50 -9.72 -1.27 18.47
CA ALA A 50 -9.74 -0.71 17.13
C ALA A 50 -11.09 -1.00 16.45
N GLN A 51 -11.64 -0.01 15.76
CA GLN A 51 -12.92 -0.07 15.07
C GLN A 51 -12.68 0.24 13.60
N CYS A 52 -13.02 -0.71 12.73
CA CYS A 52 -12.90 -0.57 11.29
C CYS A 52 -14.15 -1.15 10.60
N PRO A 53 -15.30 -0.45 10.68
CA PRO A 53 -16.51 -0.88 9.98
C PRO A 53 -16.27 -0.94 8.45
N PRO A 54 -17.08 -1.71 7.70
CA PRO A 54 -17.07 -1.69 6.25
C PRO A 54 -17.28 -0.27 5.70
N ARG A 55 -16.66 0.02 4.55
CA ARG A 55 -16.84 1.32 3.88
C ARG A 55 -18.30 1.49 3.43
N LEU A 56 -18.84 2.68 3.62
CA LEU A 56 -20.15 3.05 3.08
C LEU A 56 -19.98 3.63 1.68
N SER A 57 -20.95 3.39 0.80
CA SER A 57 -20.91 3.85 -0.60
C SER A 57 -22.20 4.56 -0.97
N LEU A 58 -22.06 5.74 -1.59
CA LEU A 58 -23.15 6.43 -2.28
C LEU A 58 -22.81 6.53 -3.77
N THR A 59 -23.82 6.37 -4.62
CA THR A 59 -23.66 6.51 -6.07
C THR A 59 -24.30 7.82 -6.53
N THR A 60 -23.53 8.62 -7.24
CA THR A 60 -23.96 9.82 -7.96
C THR A 60 -23.85 9.57 -9.46
N PRO A 61 -24.40 10.43 -10.35
CA PRO A 61 -24.33 10.23 -11.79
C PRO A 61 -22.90 10.08 -12.36
N HIS A 62 -21.92 10.71 -11.72
CA HIS A 62 -20.53 10.77 -12.22
C HIS A 62 -19.50 10.15 -11.25
N HIS A 63 -19.88 9.84 -10.01
CA HIS A 63 -18.93 9.36 -9.00
C HIS A 63 -19.55 8.30 -8.08
N THR A 64 -18.72 7.38 -7.62
CA THR A 64 -18.96 6.62 -6.38
C THR A 64 -18.28 7.33 -5.23
N GLN A 65 -19.04 7.76 -4.22
CA GLN A 65 -18.51 8.37 -3.00
C GLN A 65 -18.37 7.30 -1.93
N LEU A 66 -17.19 7.20 -1.32
CA LEU A 66 -16.89 6.24 -0.27
C LEU A 66 -16.62 6.98 1.04
N PHE A 67 -17.22 6.48 2.13
CA PHE A 67 -17.04 6.97 3.48
C PHE A 67 -16.44 5.85 4.32
N MET A 68 -15.27 6.10 4.89
CA MET A 68 -14.45 5.09 5.56
C MET A 68 -14.14 5.57 7.00
N PRO A 69 -15.10 5.45 7.93
CA PRO A 69 -14.86 5.74 9.35
C PRO A 69 -14.00 4.64 9.97
N ALA A 70 -13.00 5.02 10.74
CA ALA A 70 -12.17 4.08 11.50
C ALA A 70 -11.54 4.74 12.73
N ARG A 71 -11.13 3.91 13.69
CA ARG A 71 -10.44 4.28 14.91
C ARG A 71 -9.43 3.19 15.24
N THR A 72 -8.17 3.53 15.45
CA THR A 72 -7.15 2.58 15.92
C THR A 72 -7.25 2.37 17.43
N ALA A 73 -6.42 1.50 18.00
CA ALA A 73 -6.34 1.35 19.45
C ALA A 73 -5.74 2.60 20.13
N SER A 74 -5.01 3.43 19.37
CA SER A 74 -4.53 4.72 19.85
C SER A 74 -5.60 5.82 19.67
N PRO A 75 -5.63 6.86 20.52
CA PRO A 75 -6.68 7.88 20.47
C PRO A 75 -6.80 8.59 19.12
N GLY A 76 -8.03 8.98 18.77
CA GLY A 76 -8.37 9.70 17.55
C GLY A 76 -9.06 8.79 16.53
N SER A 77 -10.14 9.30 15.95
CA SER A 77 -10.87 8.63 14.87
C SER A 77 -10.84 9.46 13.60
N VAL A 78 -10.85 8.78 12.45
CA VAL A 78 -10.83 9.43 11.14
C VAL A 78 -12.00 8.94 10.30
N VAL A 79 -12.64 9.88 9.61
CA VAL A 79 -13.52 9.57 8.48
C VAL A 79 -12.83 10.02 7.20
N LYS A 80 -12.42 9.09 6.36
CA LYS A 80 -12.02 9.41 4.99
C LYS A 80 -13.25 9.46 4.10
N ILE A 81 -13.38 10.54 3.35
CA ILE A 81 -14.39 10.73 2.32
C ILE A 81 -13.66 10.86 0.99
N VAL A 82 -14.00 10.01 0.02
CA VAL A 82 -13.32 9.98 -1.27
C VAL A 82 -14.30 9.73 -2.41
N SER A 83 -14.15 10.45 -3.52
CA SER A 83 -14.99 10.29 -4.71
C SER A 83 -14.20 9.64 -5.84
N VAL A 84 -14.64 8.46 -6.27
CA VAL A 84 -14.05 7.72 -7.40
C VAL A 84 -14.86 8.04 -8.66
N PRO A 85 -14.23 8.59 -9.73
CA PRO A 85 -14.95 8.90 -10.96
C PRO A 85 -15.48 7.63 -11.64
N LEU A 86 -16.69 7.72 -12.17
CA LEU A 86 -17.28 6.74 -13.08
C LEU A 86 -16.81 7.05 -14.52
N PRO A 87 -16.96 6.10 -15.47
CA PRO A 87 -16.63 6.35 -16.89
C PRO A 87 -17.36 7.56 -17.51
N THR A 88 -18.47 7.99 -16.90
CA THR A 88 -19.26 9.16 -17.29
C THR A 88 -18.69 10.50 -16.77
N SER A 89 -17.64 10.48 -15.95
CA SER A 89 -17.03 11.70 -15.40
C SER A 89 -16.00 12.27 -16.37
N SER A 90 -16.04 13.58 -16.59
CA SER A 90 -14.98 14.34 -17.27
C SER A 90 -13.83 14.75 -16.34
N MET A 91 -14.03 14.59 -15.02
CA MET A 91 -13.00 14.93 -14.03
C MET A 91 -11.99 13.80 -13.90
N SER A 92 -10.71 14.18 -13.92
CA SER A 92 -9.60 13.27 -13.61
C SER A 92 -9.24 13.37 -12.13
N GLY A 93 -8.71 12.27 -11.58
CA GLY A 93 -8.28 12.20 -10.18
C GLY A 93 -9.35 11.66 -9.23
N ILE A 94 -8.96 11.58 -7.96
CA ILE A 94 -9.77 11.01 -6.88
C ILE A 94 -9.75 12.02 -5.74
N PRO A 95 -10.66 13.02 -5.73
CA PRO A 95 -10.71 14.01 -4.68
C PRO A 95 -11.15 13.35 -3.37
N GLY A 96 -10.51 13.75 -2.28
CA GLY A 96 -10.85 13.24 -0.96
C GLY A 96 -10.32 14.10 0.18
N VAL A 97 -10.92 13.90 1.34
CA VAL A 97 -10.54 14.52 2.61
C VAL A 97 -10.57 13.49 3.73
N ASN A 98 -9.72 13.69 4.72
CA ASN A 98 -9.74 12.97 5.99
C ASN A 98 -10.16 13.95 7.08
N LEU A 99 -11.21 13.61 7.83
CA LEU A 99 -11.68 14.35 8.98
C LEU A 99 -11.16 13.66 10.23
N LEU A 100 -10.29 14.34 11.00
CA LEU A 100 -9.76 13.82 12.26
C LEU A 100 -10.58 14.36 13.44
N PHE A 101 -11.08 13.45 14.26
CA PHE A 101 -11.87 13.76 15.45
C PHE A 101 -11.03 13.59 16.71
N ASP A 102 -11.20 14.51 17.65
CA ASP A 102 -10.64 14.42 18.99
C ASP A 102 -11.52 13.51 19.86
N ASP A 103 -10.94 12.45 20.41
CA ASP A 103 -11.67 11.43 21.19
C ASP A 103 -12.26 12.00 22.50
N ALA A 104 -11.64 13.03 23.08
CA ALA A 104 -12.07 13.60 24.37
C ALA A 104 -13.27 14.54 24.22
N THR A 105 -13.29 15.36 23.17
CA THR A 105 -14.30 16.40 22.95
C THR A 105 -15.33 16.02 21.88
N GLY A 106 -15.04 15.01 21.06
CA GLY A 106 -15.86 14.63 19.89
C GLY A 106 -15.82 15.63 18.74
N LYS A 107 -15.02 16.71 18.83
CA LYS A 107 -14.94 17.75 17.81
C LYS A 107 -14.05 17.33 16.64
N VAL A 108 -14.35 17.83 15.45
CA VAL A 108 -13.41 17.77 14.32
C VAL A 108 -12.22 18.68 14.63
N SER A 109 -11.06 18.07 14.82
CA SER A 109 -9.81 18.79 15.07
C SER A 109 -9.20 19.27 13.75
N HIS A 110 -9.14 18.40 12.75
CA HIS A 110 -8.47 18.66 11.48
C HIS A 110 -9.27 18.18 10.26
N VAL A 111 -9.16 18.94 9.17
CA VAL A 111 -9.57 18.55 7.82
C VAL A 111 -8.31 18.48 6.97
N VAL A 112 -7.97 17.30 6.47
CA VAL A 112 -6.73 17.06 5.72
C VAL A 112 -7.07 16.61 4.31
N ASN A 113 -6.52 17.28 3.29
CA ASN A 113 -6.65 16.80 1.92
C ASN A 113 -6.03 15.40 1.80
N SER A 114 -6.73 14.44 1.18
CA SER A 114 -6.30 13.04 1.15
C SER A 114 -5.85 12.52 -0.22
N THR A 115 -5.69 13.42 -1.20
CA THR A 115 -5.34 13.11 -2.59
C THR A 115 -4.09 12.23 -2.66
N CYS A 116 -3.00 12.64 -2.00
CA CYS A 116 -1.76 11.87 -1.96
C CYS A 116 -1.65 10.92 -0.76
N LEU A 117 -2.40 11.15 0.33
CA LEU A 117 -2.37 10.31 1.54
C LEU A 117 -2.75 8.87 1.23
N THR A 118 -3.74 8.66 0.36
CA THR A 118 -4.15 7.32 -0.08
C THR A 118 -3.01 6.60 -0.80
N ALA A 119 -2.24 7.28 -1.64
CA ALA A 119 -1.09 6.68 -2.32
C ALA A 119 0.04 6.40 -1.32
N LEU A 120 0.34 7.35 -0.44
CA LEU A 120 1.38 7.25 0.58
C LEU A 120 1.16 6.07 1.52
N ARG A 121 -0.03 5.96 2.13
CA ARG A 121 -0.35 4.88 3.08
C ARG A 121 -0.39 3.50 2.40
N THR A 122 -0.89 3.43 1.17
CA THR A 122 -0.93 2.17 0.39
C THR A 122 0.47 1.71 0.02
N ALA A 123 1.32 2.62 -0.50
CA ALA A 123 2.70 2.32 -0.85
C ALA A 123 3.52 1.93 0.38
N THR A 124 3.30 2.58 1.52
CA THR A 124 3.97 2.26 2.78
C THR A 124 3.56 0.87 3.30
N GLY A 125 2.28 0.51 3.24
CA GLY A 125 1.82 -0.86 3.55
C GLY A 125 2.43 -1.92 2.61
N SER A 126 2.55 -1.60 1.33
CA SER A 126 3.23 -2.47 0.35
C SER A 126 4.75 -2.55 0.58
N LEU A 127 5.36 -1.49 1.12
CA LEU A 127 6.75 -1.54 1.53
C LEU A 127 6.92 -2.48 2.71
N LEU A 128 6.07 -2.40 3.74
CA LEU A 128 6.07 -3.35 4.86
C LEU A 128 6.01 -4.81 4.40
N SER A 129 5.13 -5.15 3.45
CA SER A 129 5.07 -6.51 2.90
C SER A 129 6.33 -6.88 2.10
N SER A 130 6.92 -5.93 1.39
CA SER A 130 8.16 -6.13 0.65
C SER A 130 9.35 -6.35 1.57
N LEU A 131 9.42 -5.66 2.71
CA LEU A 131 10.43 -5.88 3.75
C LEU A 131 10.35 -7.29 4.30
N LEU A 132 9.14 -7.78 4.61
CA LEU A 132 8.95 -9.16 5.09
C LEU A 132 9.35 -10.21 4.04
N ALA A 133 9.11 -9.93 2.76
CA ALA A 133 9.37 -10.88 1.68
C ALA A 133 10.84 -10.90 1.19
N LEU A 134 11.50 -9.74 1.19
CA LEU A 134 12.77 -9.48 0.51
C LEU A 134 13.78 -8.69 1.35
N GLY A 135 13.48 -8.35 2.61
CA GLY A 135 14.33 -7.53 3.47
C GLY A 135 15.55 -8.24 4.08
N GLU A 136 15.71 -9.54 3.86
CA GLU A 136 16.94 -10.27 4.23
C GLU A 136 18.13 -9.77 3.37
N PRO A 137 19.33 -9.57 3.93
CA PRO A 137 20.49 -9.03 3.20
C PRO A 137 20.74 -9.68 1.83
N GLU A 138 20.78 -11.02 1.75
CA GLU A 138 21.04 -11.72 0.49
C GLU A 138 19.89 -11.58 -0.52
N ALA A 139 18.66 -11.42 -0.04
CA ALA A 139 17.51 -11.20 -0.91
C ALA A 139 17.50 -9.75 -1.43
N MET A 140 17.85 -8.78 -0.58
CA MET A 140 17.87 -7.36 -0.92
C MET A 140 18.86 -7.03 -2.03
N GLU A 141 20.06 -7.61 -2.01
CA GLU A 141 21.07 -7.43 -3.07
C GLU A 141 20.58 -7.92 -4.44
N GLY A 142 19.67 -8.90 -4.45
CA GLY A 142 19.02 -9.38 -5.66
C GLY A 142 17.90 -8.48 -6.20
N VAL A 143 17.46 -7.47 -5.45
CA VAL A 143 16.38 -6.56 -5.84
C VAL A 143 16.92 -5.45 -6.74
N LYS A 144 17.25 -5.81 -7.99
CA LYS A 144 17.79 -4.89 -9.01
C LYS A 144 16.76 -4.25 -9.92
N HIS A 145 15.66 -4.95 -10.16
CA HIS A 145 14.62 -4.50 -11.10
C HIS A 145 13.24 -4.56 -10.44
N ALA A 146 12.46 -3.51 -10.66
CA ALA A 146 11.06 -3.44 -10.28
C ALA A 146 10.17 -3.16 -11.50
N VAL A 147 8.98 -3.75 -11.51
CA VAL A 147 7.93 -3.47 -12.50
C VAL A 147 6.76 -2.79 -11.83
N VAL A 148 6.20 -1.76 -12.45
CA VAL A 148 5.00 -1.07 -11.99
C VAL A 148 3.96 -1.07 -13.10
N PHE A 149 2.80 -1.66 -12.88
CA PHE A 149 1.66 -1.52 -13.80
C PHE A 149 0.82 -0.30 -13.42
N GLY A 150 0.60 0.59 -14.38
CA GLY A 150 -0.11 1.86 -14.20
C GLY A 150 0.83 3.05 -13.99
N ASP A 151 0.31 4.24 -14.26
CA ASP A 151 1.03 5.53 -14.25
C ASP A 151 0.39 6.58 -13.32
N GLY A 152 -0.50 6.16 -12.43
CA GLY A 152 -1.15 7.03 -11.45
C GLY A 152 -0.29 7.29 -10.20
N LEU A 153 -0.82 8.03 -9.23
CA LEU A 153 -0.13 8.33 -7.97
C LEU A 153 0.31 7.07 -7.21
N GLN A 154 -0.45 5.98 -7.28
CA GLN A 154 -0.03 4.71 -6.67
C GLN A 154 1.32 4.23 -7.24
N ALA A 155 1.50 4.29 -8.57
CA ALA A 155 2.75 3.91 -9.21
C ALA A 155 3.93 4.78 -8.73
N VAL A 156 3.72 6.10 -8.69
CA VAL A 156 4.71 7.09 -8.21
C VAL A 156 5.15 6.79 -6.78
N TYR A 157 4.21 6.61 -5.85
CA TYR A 157 4.53 6.44 -4.43
C TYR A 157 5.13 5.05 -4.13
N HIS A 158 4.73 3.99 -4.83
CA HIS A 158 5.37 2.68 -4.69
C HIS A 158 6.82 2.74 -5.18
N ALA A 159 7.06 3.31 -6.37
CA ALA A 159 8.42 3.51 -6.86
C ALA A 159 9.25 4.36 -5.88
N TRP A 160 8.75 5.52 -5.45
CA TRP A 160 9.46 6.43 -4.56
C TRP A 160 9.81 5.79 -3.21
N LEU A 161 8.85 5.19 -2.49
CA LEU A 161 9.13 4.62 -1.17
C LEU A 161 10.04 3.39 -1.23
N HIS A 162 9.87 2.53 -2.25
CA HIS A 162 10.74 1.38 -2.40
C HIS A 162 12.17 1.78 -2.78
N LEU A 163 12.36 2.85 -3.56
CA LEU A 163 13.70 3.39 -3.83
C LEU A 163 14.39 3.95 -2.57
N ARG A 164 13.64 4.43 -1.58
CA ARG A 164 14.21 4.88 -0.30
C ARG A 164 14.77 3.73 0.56
N TYR A 165 14.32 2.48 0.34
CA TYR A 165 14.76 1.32 1.11
C TYR A 165 15.60 0.33 0.31
N PHE A 166 15.18 -0.05 -0.89
CA PHE A 166 15.88 -1.03 -1.71
C PHE A 166 16.92 -0.32 -2.59
N HIS A 167 18.05 0.06 -1.97
CA HIS A 167 19.12 0.84 -2.62
C HIS A 167 19.82 0.13 -3.80
N TRP A 168 19.53 -1.15 -4.00
CA TRP A 168 20.04 -1.99 -5.09
C TRP A 168 19.18 -1.92 -6.36
N ILE A 169 18.02 -1.26 -6.31
CA ILE A 169 17.18 -1.07 -7.51
C ILE A 169 17.94 -0.19 -8.50
N GLU A 170 18.21 -0.75 -9.67
CA GLU A 170 18.89 -0.12 -10.82
C GLU A 170 17.88 0.27 -11.90
N THR A 171 16.76 -0.45 -12.02
CA THR A 171 15.74 -0.20 -13.04
C THR A 171 14.32 -0.27 -12.49
N ILE A 172 13.49 0.70 -12.88
CA ILE A 172 12.03 0.64 -12.75
C ILE A 172 11.42 0.65 -14.15
N THR A 173 10.69 -0.41 -14.49
CA THR A 173 9.93 -0.49 -15.75
C THR A 173 8.46 -0.29 -15.47
N VAL A 174 7.88 0.75 -16.08
CA VAL A 174 6.46 1.07 -15.94
C VAL A 174 5.69 0.59 -17.15
N ILE A 175 4.60 -0.11 -16.89
CA ILE A 175 3.77 -0.74 -17.92
C ILE A 175 2.46 0.03 -17.98
N VAL A 176 2.19 0.62 -19.15
CA VAL A 176 1.04 1.51 -19.39
C VAL A 176 0.18 0.96 -20.53
N GLY A 177 -1.04 1.48 -20.69
CA GLY A 177 -1.91 1.06 -21.80
C GLY A 177 -2.60 -0.29 -21.60
N SER A 178 -2.75 -0.77 -20.36
CA SER A 178 -3.44 -2.06 -20.11
C SER A 178 -4.92 -2.07 -20.51
N HIS A 179 -5.54 -0.91 -20.68
CA HIS A 179 -6.97 -0.76 -21.04
C HIS A 179 -7.18 -0.29 -22.48
N ARG A 180 -6.13 0.20 -23.15
CA ARG A 180 -6.11 0.60 -24.56
C ARG A 180 -4.68 0.70 -25.04
N ASP A 181 -4.49 0.46 -26.32
CA ASP A 181 -3.19 0.69 -26.93
C ASP A 181 -2.85 2.18 -26.93
N LEU A 182 -1.56 2.47 -26.76
CA LEU A 182 -1.00 3.82 -26.69
C LEU A 182 -0.01 4.01 -27.84
N THR A 183 0.05 5.21 -28.38
CA THR A 183 1.12 5.56 -29.32
C THR A 183 2.47 5.70 -28.60
N ASP A 184 3.57 5.61 -29.33
CA ASP A 184 4.92 5.79 -28.75
C ASP A 184 5.08 7.15 -28.06
N ASP A 185 4.49 8.21 -28.62
CA ASP A 185 4.48 9.55 -28.02
C ASP A 185 3.67 9.60 -26.70
N GLU A 186 2.52 8.91 -26.64
CA GLU A 186 1.74 8.81 -25.40
C GLU A 186 2.50 8.03 -24.32
N VAL A 187 3.20 6.96 -24.69
CA VAL A 187 4.05 6.18 -23.78
C VAL A 187 5.19 7.05 -23.27
N LYS A 188 5.88 7.78 -24.16
CA LYS A 188 6.97 8.69 -23.80
C LYS A 188 6.52 9.78 -22.83
N GLY A 189 5.40 10.45 -23.11
CA GLY A 189 4.87 11.49 -22.23
C GLY A 189 4.50 10.97 -20.83
N LYS A 190 4.06 9.71 -20.72
CA LYS A 190 3.80 9.06 -19.43
C LYS A 190 5.08 8.80 -18.62
N VAL A 191 6.18 8.39 -19.28
CA VAL A 191 7.50 8.24 -18.63
C VAL A 191 7.99 9.58 -18.12
N GLU A 192 8.01 10.59 -18.97
CA GLU A 192 8.54 11.92 -18.62
C GLU A 192 7.80 12.49 -17.40
N ARG A 193 6.47 12.30 -17.34
CA ARG A 193 5.66 12.69 -16.19
C ARG A 193 6.04 11.91 -14.92
N LEU A 194 6.11 10.58 -14.98
CA LEU A 194 6.47 9.73 -13.84
C LEU A 194 7.86 10.11 -13.31
N GLU A 195 8.84 10.23 -14.21
CA GLU A 195 10.19 10.62 -13.85
C GLU A 195 10.23 12.01 -13.20
N SER A 196 9.49 12.98 -13.74
CA SER A 196 9.37 14.31 -13.12
C SER A 196 8.84 14.19 -11.69
N GLN A 197 7.76 13.44 -11.49
CA GLN A 197 7.16 13.26 -10.16
C GLN A 197 8.10 12.54 -9.18
N LEU A 198 8.84 11.53 -9.64
CA LEU A 198 9.86 10.85 -8.83
C LEU A 198 11.02 11.78 -8.49
N ARG A 199 11.52 12.56 -9.46
CA ARG A 199 12.57 13.55 -9.25
C ARG A 199 12.14 14.60 -8.23
N ASP A 200 10.92 15.11 -8.34
CA ASP A 200 10.38 16.11 -7.40
C ASP A 200 10.35 15.56 -5.97
N LEU A 201 9.81 14.34 -5.78
CA LEU A 201 9.72 13.70 -4.46
C LEU A 201 11.10 13.40 -3.86
N CYS A 202 12.04 12.88 -4.66
CA CYS A 202 13.39 12.57 -4.19
C CYS A 202 14.20 13.83 -3.86
N THR A 203 14.12 14.86 -4.71
CA THR A 203 14.78 16.15 -4.50
C THR A 203 14.27 16.80 -3.22
N ALA A 204 12.95 16.84 -3.05
CA ALA A 204 12.35 17.42 -1.87
C ALA A 204 12.79 16.67 -0.60
N SER A 205 12.85 15.34 -0.65
CA SER A 205 13.21 14.48 0.50
C SER A 205 14.72 14.42 0.79
N ALA A 206 15.53 15.29 0.18
CA ALA A 206 17.00 15.28 0.24
C ALA A 206 17.63 13.89 0.01
N THR A 207 16.92 13.03 -0.72
CA THR A 207 17.35 11.66 -0.97
C THR A 207 18.08 11.69 -2.30
N SER A 208 19.39 11.40 -2.32
CA SER A 208 20.14 11.34 -3.57
C SER A 208 19.50 10.26 -4.45
N LEU A 209 18.82 10.68 -5.52
CA LEU A 209 18.49 9.77 -6.61
C LEU A 209 19.82 9.26 -7.13
N ARG A 210 20.17 8.03 -6.76
CA ARG A 210 21.10 7.24 -7.57
C ARG A 210 20.53 7.21 -8.99
N THR A 211 21.38 7.09 -10.00
CA THR A 211 20.94 6.96 -11.38
C THR A 211 20.14 5.67 -11.55
N VAL A 212 18.85 5.71 -11.24
CA VAL A 212 17.88 4.64 -11.48
C VAL A 212 17.36 4.85 -12.89
N ASN A 213 17.46 3.81 -13.72
CA ASN A 213 16.88 3.84 -15.05
C ASN A 213 15.36 3.66 -14.95
N VAL A 214 14.59 4.66 -15.36
CA VAL A 214 13.13 4.59 -15.43
C VAL A 214 12.72 4.49 -16.88
N GLY A 215 12.01 3.42 -17.25
CA GLY A 215 11.48 3.24 -18.60
C GLY A 215 9.99 2.97 -18.60
N CYS A 216 9.28 3.26 -19.70
CA CYS A 216 7.96 2.67 -19.96
C CYS A 216 8.04 1.64 -21.06
N ILE A 217 7.11 0.70 -20.99
CA ILE A 217 6.71 -0.14 -22.10
C ILE A 217 5.18 -0.13 -22.22
N ASN A 218 4.69 -0.25 -23.44
CA ASN A 218 3.27 -0.46 -23.70
C ASN A 218 2.88 -1.88 -23.30
N ALA A 219 1.74 -2.04 -22.62
CA ALA A 219 1.21 -3.33 -22.19
C ALA A 219 0.87 -4.28 -23.36
N SER A 220 0.68 -3.72 -24.57
CA SER A 220 0.48 -4.48 -25.81
C SER A 220 1.77 -5.18 -26.29
N ASP A 221 2.96 -4.67 -25.95
CA ASP A 221 4.24 -5.34 -26.22
C ASP A 221 4.49 -6.47 -25.22
N ARG A 222 3.88 -7.63 -25.50
CA ARG A 222 3.98 -8.81 -24.62
C ARG A 222 5.40 -9.35 -24.49
N THR A 223 6.28 -9.09 -25.46
CA THR A 223 7.67 -9.54 -25.40
C THR A 223 8.42 -8.74 -24.34
N LEU A 224 8.37 -7.41 -24.42
CA LEU A 224 9.01 -6.54 -23.44
C LEU A 224 8.40 -6.69 -22.04
N VAL A 225 7.06 -6.85 -21.95
CA VAL A 225 6.37 -7.09 -20.66
C VAL A 225 6.88 -8.37 -20.01
N LYS A 226 7.03 -9.45 -20.78
CA LYS A 226 7.55 -10.73 -20.29
C LYS A 226 9.01 -10.62 -19.85
N GLU A 227 9.84 -9.90 -20.59
CA GLU A 227 11.25 -9.68 -20.23
C GLU A 227 11.38 -8.88 -18.92
N ALA A 228 10.63 -7.78 -18.81
CA ALA A 228 10.60 -6.95 -17.62
C ALA A 228 10.12 -7.73 -16.38
N LEU A 229 9.01 -8.47 -16.51
CA LEU A 229 8.50 -9.35 -15.45
C LEU A 229 9.48 -10.46 -15.09
N GLY A 230 10.20 -11.01 -16.07
CA GLY A 230 11.23 -12.03 -15.87
C GLY A 230 12.43 -11.51 -15.09
N ALA A 231 12.85 -10.27 -15.30
CA ALA A 231 13.96 -9.64 -14.58
C ALA A 231 13.56 -9.11 -13.18
N ALA A 232 12.30 -8.72 -12.98
CA ALA A 232 11.87 -8.02 -11.78
C ALA A 232 11.82 -8.90 -10.52
N ALA A 233 12.37 -8.41 -9.42
CA ALA A 233 12.17 -8.99 -8.07
C ALA A 233 10.93 -8.41 -7.38
N LEU A 234 10.58 -7.15 -7.70
CA LEU A 234 9.41 -6.46 -7.20
C LEU A 234 8.43 -6.18 -8.34
N VAL A 235 7.14 -6.47 -8.13
CA VAL A 235 6.08 -6.14 -9.08
C VAL A 235 4.96 -5.42 -8.34
N PHE A 236 4.59 -4.25 -8.82
CA PHE A 236 3.48 -3.44 -8.29
C PHE A 236 2.35 -3.44 -9.32
N THR A 237 1.14 -3.82 -8.92
CA THR A 237 -0.05 -3.67 -9.77
C THR A 237 -0.94 -2.58 -9.20
N CYS A 238 -1.01 -1.45 -9.92
CA CYS A 238 -1.65 -0.22 -9.48
C CYS A 238 -2.74 0.24 -10.47
N THR A 239 -3.44 -0.71 -11.10
CA THR A 239 -4.44 -0.47 -12.15
C THR A 239 -5.85 -0.89 -11.72
N PRO A 240 -6.91 -0.20 -12.18
CA PRO A 240 -8.28 -0.63 -11.97
C PRO A 240 -8.69 -1.77 -12.94
N SER A 241 -7.77 -2.67 -13.30
CA SER A 241 -8.02 -3.71 -14.30
C SER A 241 -9.10 -4.69 -13.85
N THR A 242 -9.95 -5.12 -14.79
CA THR A 242 -10.96 -6.17 -14.59
C THR A 242 -10.44 -7.56 -14.95
N GLU A 243 -9.31 -7.62 -15.66
CA GLU A 243 -8.66 -8.85 -16.11
C GLU A 243 -7.17 -8.90 -15.72
N PRO A 244 -6.60 -10.11 -15.51
CA PRO A 244 -5.21 -10.27 -15.13
C PRO A 244 -4.24 -9.54 -16.08
N LEU A 245 -3.30 -8.78 -15.52
CA LEU A 245 -2.33 -7.98 -16.28
C LEU A 245 -1.25 -8.82 -16.98
N PHE A 246 -1.02 -10.01 -16.43
CA PHE A 246 -0.02 -10.97 -16.91
C PHE A 246 -0.40 -12.38 -16.48
N THR A 247 0.18 -13.36 -17.16
CA THR A 247 0.08 -14.79 -16.83
C THR A 247 1.20 -15.21 -15.88
N ILE A 248 1.01 -16.33 -15.17
CA ILE A 248 2.05 -16.89 -14.29
C ILE A 248 3.33 -17.25 -15.08
N LYS A 249 3.19 -17.62 -16.36
CA LYS A 249 4.33 -17.97 -17.22
C LYS A 249 5.22 -16.75 -17.50
N GLU A 250 4.62 -15.57 -17.64
CA GLU A 250 5.35 -14.32 -17.91
C GLU A 250 6.17 -13.84 -16.71
N LEU A 251 5.87 -14.29 -15.49
CA LEU A 251 6.71 -14.01 -14.31
C LEU A 251 8.12 -14.62 -14.41
N GLY A 252 8.35 -15.59 -15.30
CA GLY A 252 9.69 -16.09 -15.58
C GLY A 252 10.42 -16.70 -14.37
N LEU A 253 9.71 -17.36 -13.45
CA LEU A 253 10.26 -17.82 -12.16
C LEU A 253 11.44 -18.79 -12.34
N ARG A 254 12.67 -18.32 -12.08
CA ARG A 254 13.86 -19.18 -12.12
C ARG A 254 14.17 -19.78 -10.75
N ARG A 255 15.00 -20.82 -10.74
CA ARG A 255 15.40 -21.51 -9.51
C ARG A 255 16.19 -20.57 -8.61
N GLY A 256 15.81 -20.47 -7.34
CA GLY A 256 16.50 -19.63 -6.35
C GLY A 256 16.04 -18.18 -6.31
N GLU A 257 15.39 -17.68 -7.37
CA GLU A 257 14.85 -16.32 -7.40
C GLU A 257 13.65 -16.15 -6.46
N ARG A 258 13.56 -14.97 -5.86
CA ARG A 258 12.41 -14.52 -5.07
C ARG A 258 11.76 -13.36 -5.81
N LYS A 259 10.43 -13.40 -5.95
CA LYS A 259 9.63 -12.28 -6.44
C LYS A 259 8.56 -11.94 -5.41
N HIS A 260 8.34 -10.66 -5.20
CA HIS A 260 7.25 -10.16 -4.37
C HIS A 260 6.34 -9.25 -5.19
N ILE A 261 5.04 -9.51 -5.11
CA ILE A 261 4.02 -8.78 -5.85
C ILE A 261 3.14 -8.03 -4.87
N CYS A 262 3.05 -6.71 -5.00
CA CYS A 262 2.09 -5.89 -4.26
C CYS A 262 0.95 -5.50 -5.21
N ALA A 263 -0.24 -6.04 -4.97
CA ALA A 263 -1.42 -5.81 -5.80
C ALA A 263 -2.44 -4.92 -5.08
N VAL A 264 -2.60 -3.69 -5.57
CA VAL A 264 -3.32 -2.62 -4.86
C VAL A 264 -4.39 -1.92 -5.70
N GLY A 265 -4.38 -2.10 -7.03
CA GLY A 265 -5.33 -1.44 -7.93
C GLY A 265 -6.71 -2.08 -8.00
N SER A 266 -6.83 -3.37 -7.67
CA SER A 266 -8.08 -4.14 -7.68
C SER A 266 -8.82 -4.12 -6.34
N TYR A 267 -9.71 -3.15 -6.12
CA TYR A 267 -10.43 -2.93 -4.85
C TYR A 267 -11.97 -3.03 -4.99
N LYS A 268 -12.47 -3.57 -6.10
CA LYS A 268 -13.90 -3.87 -6.31
C LYS A 268 -14.07 -5.33 -6.75
N PRO A 269 -15.23 -5.97 -6.48
CA PRO A 269 -15.44 -7.39 -6.80
C PRO A 269 -15.18 -7.79 -8.25
N HIS A 270 -15.46 -6.90 -9.20
CA HIS A 270 -15.24 -7.14 -10.63
C HIS A 270 -13.82 -6.82 -11.11
N MET A 271 -12.99 -6.19 -10.27
CA MET A 271 -11.59 -5.87 -10.59
C MET A 271 -10.67 -7.05 -10.28
N CYS A 272 -9.69 -7.30 -11.15
CA CYS A 272 -8.80 -8.45 -11.02
C CYS A 272 -7.47 -8.17 -11.74
N GLU A 273 -6.42 -7.77 -11.02
CA GLU A 273 -5.11 -7.51 -11.63
C GLU A 273 -4.23 -8.76 -11.76
N LEU A 274 -4.47 -9.75 -10.91
CA LEU A 274 -3.67 -10.97 -10.80
C LEU A 274 -4.47 -12.19 -11.25
N PRO A 275 -3.83 -13.20 -11.87
CA PRO A 275 -4.47 -14.49 -12.13
C PRO A 275 -4.95 -15.13 -10.82
N PRO A 276 -6.22 -15.59 -10.70
CA PRO A 276 -6.69 -16.29 -9.50
C PRO A 276 -5.82 -17.52 -9.14
N GLU A 277 -5.31 -18.23 -10.14
CA GLU A 277 -4.38 -19.35 -9.94
C GLU A 277 -3.09 -18.93 -9.21
N LEU A 278 -2.60 -17.71 -9.42
CA LEU A 278 -1.43 -17.18 -8.72
C LEU A 278 -1.73 -16.96 -7.24
N ILE A 279 -2.89 -16.39 -6.94
CA ILE A 279 -3.39 -16.20 -5.57
C ILE A 279 -3.50 -17.55 -4.85
N GLN A 280 -4.13 -18.55 -5.49
CA GLN A 280 -4.25 -19.89 -4.91
C GLN A 280 -2.88 -20.53 -4.66
N LYS A 281 -1.94 -20.43 -5.61
CA LYS A 281 -0.57 -20.95 -5.47
C LYS A 281 0.19 -20.27 -4.33
N ALA A 282 0.09 -18.95 -4.22
CA ALA A 282 0.69 -18.18 -3.13
C ALA A 282 0.12 -18.61 -1.77
N ALA A 283 -1.21 -18.76 -1.67
CA ALA A 283 -1.86 -19.23 -0.45
C ALA A 283 -1.42 -20.65 -0.07
N LYS A 284 -1.44 -21.63 -1.00
CA LYS A 284 -0.95 -23.00 -0.73
C LYS A 284 0.48 -23.03 -0.20
N ALA A 285 1.32 -22.09 -0.66
CA ALA A 285 2.70 -21.97 -0.24
C ALA A 285 2.89 -21.19 1.06
N GLY A 286 1.82 -20.65 1.66
CA GLY A 286 1.88 -19.77 2.83
C GLY A 286 2.53 -18.42 2.53
N ARG A 287 2.35 -17.90 1.31
CA ARG A 287 3.00 -16.68 0.79
C ARG A 287 1.98 -15.66 0.27
N LEU A 288 0.73 -15.77 0.68
CA LEU A 288 -0.32 -14.78 0.42
C LEU A 288 -0.56 -13.99 1.70
N THR A 289 -0.34 -12.69 1.62
CA THR A 289 -0.67 -11.74 2.68
C THR A 289 -1.72 -10.75 2.17
N VAL A 290 -2.57 -10.29 3.07
CA VAL A 290 -3.59 -9.27 2.79
C VAL A 290 -3.58 -8.18 3.87
N ASP A 291 -4.12 -7.01 3.57
CA ASP A 291 -4.34 -5.97 4.59
C ASP A 291 -5.44 -6.38 5.60
N SER A 292 -6.58 -6.85 5.09
CA SER A 292 -7.67 -7.42 5.89
C SER A 292 -8.28 -8.62 5.18
N LEU A 293 -8.36 -9.74 5.89
CA LEU A 293 -8.98 -10.96 5.38
C LEU A 293 -10.46 -10.78 5.09
N ASP A 294 -11.16 -9.93 5.84
CA ASP A 294 -12.60 -9.76 5.66
C ASP A 294 -12.89 -8.77 4.53
N ALA A 295 -12.18 -7.63 4.47
CA ALA A 295 -12.31 -6.68 3.36
C ALA A 295 -11.89 -7.34 2.01
N CYS A 296 -10.77 -8.05 1.97
CA CYS A 296 -10.33 -8.71 0.74
C CYS A 296 -11.30 -9.81 0.26
N LYS A 297 -12.04 -10.48 1.14
CA LYS A 297 -13.06 -11.46 0.71
C LYS A 297 -14.27 -10.82 0.04
N GLU A 298 -14.57 -9.58 0.38
CA GLU A 298 -15.71 -8.84 -0.16
C GLU A 298 -15.32 -7.99 -1.37
N GLU A 299 -14.08 -7.50 -1.43
CA GLU A 299 -13.68 -6.48 -2.40
C GLU A 299 -12.62 -6.94 -3.40
N ALA A 300 -11.75 -7.91 -3.07
CA ALA A 300 -10.67 -8.31 -3.97
C ALA A 300 -11.15 -9.34 -4.98
N GLY A 301 -11.51 -8.90 -6.20
CA GLY A 301 -12.04 -9.79 -7.24
C GLY A 301 -11.15 -11.00 -7.56
N CYS A 302 -9.83 -10.86 -7.52
CA CYS A 302 -8.90 -11.99 -7.70
C CYS A 302 -9.00 -13.08 -6.61
N LEU A 303 -9.44 -12.74 -5.39
CA LEU A 303 -9.77 -13.72 -4.33
C LEU A 303 -11.20 -14.23 -4.47
N ILE A 304 -12.16 -13.37 -4.80
CA ILE A 304 -13.58 -13.73 -4.94
C ILE A 304 -13.79 -14.76 -6.05
N LYS A 305 -13.03 -14.65 -7.15
CA LYS A 305 -13.05 -15.63 -8.25
C LYS A 305 -12.65 -17.05 -7.81
N LEU A 306 -12.01 -17.23 -6.65
CA LEU A 306 -11.61 -18.54 -6.09
C LEU A 306 -12.73 -19.15 -5.22
N HIS A 307 -13.77 -19.67 -5.87
CA HIS A 307 -15.00 -20.08 -5.19
C HIS A 307 -15.09 -21.58 -4.85
N SER A 308 -14.27 -22.46 -5.41
CA SER A 308 -14.39 -23.91 -5.14
C SER A 308 -14.04 -24.26 -3.68
N PRO A 309 -14.61 -25.34 -3.10
CA PRO A 309 -14.31 -25.73 -1.72
C PRO A 309 -12.81 -25.95 -1.45
N LYS A 310 -12.08 -26.47 -2.44
CA LYS A 310 -10.64 -26.68 -2.36
C LYS A 310 -9.88 -25.36 -2.32
N GLU A 311 -10.19 -24.44 -3.24
CA GLU A 311 -9.56 -23.11 -3.29
C GLU A 311 -9.81 -22.33 -2.00
N GLN A 312 -11.05 -22.27 -1.53
CA GLN A 312 -11.37 -21.60 -0.28
C GLN A 312 -10.64 -22.22 0.93
N LYS A 313 -10.46 -23.55 0.94
CA LYS A 313 -9.67 -24.24 1.96
C LYS A 313 -8.19 -23.84 1.89
N ASP A 314 -7.63 -23.71 0.69
CA ASP A 314 -6.26 -23.25 0.48
C ASP A 314 -6.08 -21.81 0.98
N ILE A 315 -6.99 -20.90 0.63
CA ILE A 315 -6.99 -19.51 1.10
C ILE A 315 -7.10 -19.46 2.63
N ARG A 316 -8.06 -20.16 3.23
CA ARG A 316 -8.25 -20.17 4.69
C ARG A 316 -7.03 -20.69 5.46
N LYS A 317 -6.23 -21.59 4.86
CA LYS A 317 -5.07 -22.19 5.54
C LYS A 317 -3.78 -21.40 5.37
N GLY A 318 -3.62 -20.69 4.26
CA GLY A 318 -2.33 -20.08 3.91
C GLY A 318 -2.37 -18.61 3.52
N CYS A 319 -3.53 -17.96 3.60
CA CYS A 319 -3.64 -16.50 3.59
C CYS A 319 -3.53 -15.96 5.02
N ARG A 320 -2.74 -14.90 5.21
CA ARG A 320 -2.55 -14.22 6.49
C ARG A 320 -2.81 -12.72 6.34
N THR A 321 -3.20 -12.05 7.41
CA THR A 321 -3.15 -10.59 7.42
C THR A 321 -1.71 -10.11 7.65
N LEU A 322 -1.32 -9.02 7.01
CA LEU A 322 0.01 -8.45 7.13
C LEU A 322 0.31 -8.03 8.59
N GLY A 323 -0.71 -7.60 9.33
CA GLY A 323 -0.58 -7.24 10.75
C GLY A 323 -0.24 -8.41 11.69
N GLU A 324 -0.46 -9.67 11.28
CA GLU A 324 -0.05 -10.84 12.09
C GLU A 324 1.47 -11.00 12.17
N ASP A 325 2.19 -10.45 11.19
CA ASP A 325 3.64 -10.58 11.07
C ASP A 325 4.36 -9.26 11.43
N ILE A 326 3.64 -8.25 11.95
CA ILE A 326 4.18 -6.92 12.30
C ILE A 326 3.85 -6.55 13.74
N TYR A 327 4.88 -6.19 14.52
CA TYR A 327 4.78 -5.91 15.95
C TYR A 327 5.39 -4.52 16.27
N PRO A 328 4.67 -3.42 16.01
CA PRO A 328 5.18 -2.09 16.33
C PRO A 328 5.26 -1.93 17.86
N PRO A 329 6.35 -1.35 18.40
CA PRO A 329 6.43 -1.06 19.83
C PRO A 329 5.31 -0.09 20.22
N ARG A 330 4.55 -0.38 21.28
CA ARG A 330 3.50 0.52 21.78
C ARG A 330 3.92 1.07 23.14
N PRO A 331 4.25 2.38 23.26
CA PRO A 331 4.61 2.95 24.54
C PRO A 331 3.41 2.92 25.50
N ALA A 332 3.63 2.49 26.75
CA ALA A 332 2.58 2.40 27.78
C ALA A 332 2.03 3.79 28.17
N HIS A 333 2.85 4.83 28.03
CA HIS A 333 2.48 6.22 28.18
C HIS A 333 3.07 7.03 27.01
N PRO A 334 2.25 7.77 26.23
CA PRO A 334 2.75 8.63 25.17
C PRO A 334 3.54 9.78 25.80
N THR A 335 4.87 9.64 25.83
CA THR A 335 5.79 10.76 26.08
C THR A 335 6.45 11.08 24.76
N THR A 336 6.49 12.37 24.40
CA THR A 336 6.82 12.87 23.06
C THR A 336 8.21 12.42 22.60
N ASP A 337 9.22 12.45 23.47
CA ASP A 337 10.61 12.18 23.09
C ASP A 337 10.91 10.69 22.83
N ASN A 338 10.29 9.78 23.58
CA ASN A 338 10.58 8.34 23.45
C ASN A 338 9.80 7.71 22.28
N ASP A 339 8.60 8.23 21.97
CA ASP A 339 7.82 7.78 20.79
C ASP A 339 8.52 8.17 19.48
N LEU A 340 9.04 9.40 19.38
CA LEU A 340 9.78 9.87 18.20
C LEU A 340 11.05 9.04 17.94
N ARG A 341 11.86 8.74 18.97
CA ARG A 341 13.06 7.89 18.81
C ARG A 341 12.75 6.46 18.41
N ASN A 342 11.68 5.87 18.95
CA ASN A 342 11.23 4.53 18.55
C ASN A 342 10.77 4.53 17.09
N ARG A 343 10.07 5.59 16.66
CA ARG A 343 9.64 5.77 15.27
C ARG A 343 10.81 5.93 14.33
N ASP A 344 11.79 6.78 14.64
CA ASP A 344 12.92 7.03 13.75
C ASP A 344 13.85 5.83 13.59
N SER A 345 13.90 4.94 14.59
CA SER A 345 14.66 3.70 14.53
C SER A 345 13.87 2.49 14.00
N TYR A 346 12.56 2.61 13.79
CA TYR A 346 11.69 1.46 13.49
C TYR A 346 12.11 0.68 12.23
N VAL A 347 12.61 1.38 11.20
CA VAL A 347 13.15 0.73 9.98
C VAL A 347 14.29 -0.25 10.28
N HIS A 348 15.10 0.04 11.31
CA HIS A 348 16.22 -0.80 11.75
C HIS A 348 15.79 -1.93 12.69
N GLN A 349 14.58 -1.83 13.24
CA GLN A 349 14.00 -2.84 14.13
C GLN A 349 13.27 -3.93 13.36
N PHE A 350 13.00 -3.77 12.06
CA PHE A 350 12.51 -4.87 11.23
C PHE A 350 13.61 -5.94 11.17
N PRO A 351 13.46 -7.08 11.88
CA PRO A 351 14.36 -8.17 11.62
C PRO A 351 14.10 -8.57 10.16
N GLY A 352 15.18 -8.75 9.39
CA GLY A 352 15.12 -9.72 8.30
C GLY A 352 14.68 -11.02 8.95
N TRP A 353 13.39 -11.36 8.83
CA TRP A 353 12.89 -12.63 9.30
C TRP A 353 11.92 -13.20 8.28
N SER A 354 12.44 -14.14 7.50
CA SER A 354 11.85 -15.45 7.25
C SER A 354 10.30 -15.54 7.23
N MET A 355 9.64 -14.71 6.42
CA MET A 355 8.72 -15.35 5.49
C MET A 355 9.62 -16.09 4.50
N VAL A 356 9.67 -17.42 4.63
CA VAL A 356 10.45 -18.36 3.81
C VAL A 356 11.79 -18.87 4.39
N HIS A 357 11.78 -19.48 5.58
CA HIS A 357 12.66 -20.64 5.83
C HIS A 357 12.01 -21.91 5.26
N ASN A 358 12.27 -22.13 3.98
CA ASN A 358 12.30 -23.47 3.40
C ASN A 358 13.13 -23.40 2.12
N LEU A 359 14.30 -24.05 2.13
CA LEU A 359 15.20 -24.21 0.98
C LEU A 359 14.49 -25.07 -0.09
N SER A 360 13.61 -24.43 -0.86
CA SER A 360 12.88 -25.06 -1.97
C SER A 360 13.71 -25.02 -3.24
N ARG A 361 13.71 -26.12 -4.00
CA ARG A 361 14.36 -26.27 -5.32
C ARG A 361 13.70 -25.45 -6.45
N LYS A 362 12.69 -24.61 -6.19
CA LYS A 362 11.94 -23.80 -7.18
C LYS A 362 11.93 -22.32 -6.80
N GLY A 363 11.82 -21.44 -7.81
CA GLY A 363 11.61 -20.00 -7.61
C GLY A 363 10.37 -19.71 -6.77
N LYS A 364 10.41 -18.61 -6.00
CA LYS A 364 9.40 -18.30 -4.99
C LYS A 364 8.70 -16.99 -5.31
N VAL A 365 7.37 -17.04 -5.44
CA VAL A 365 6.52 -15.83 -5.49
C VAL A 365 5.79 -15.69 -4.17
N SER A 366 5.78 -14.47 -3.66
CA SER A 366 4.90 -14.01 -2.59
C SER A 366 4.01 -12.88 -3.11
N VAL A 367 2.81 -12.79 -2.55
CA VAL A 367 1.81 -11.82 -2.95
C VAL A 367 1.30 -11.10 -1.71
N PHE A 368 1.30 -9.77 -1.77
CA PHE A 368 0.53 -8.91 -0.90
C PHE A 368 -0.65 -8.35 -1.70
N LYS A 369 -1.87 -8.65 -1.28
CA LYS A 369 -3.09 -8.10 -1.89
C LYS A 369 -3.73 -7.11 -0.93
N SER A 370 -3.87 -5.85 -1.35
CA SER A 370 -4.50 -4.80 -0.56
C SER A 370 -5.73 -4.24 -1.27
N VAL A 371 -6.77 -3.94 -0.50
CA VAL A 371 -7.96 -3.17 -0.92
C VAL A 371 -8.07 -1.83 -0.17
N GLY A 372 -7.19 -1.62 0.80
CA GLY A 372 -7.11 -0.49 1.70
C GLY A 372 -8.13 -0.57 2.82
N VAL A 373 -7.69 -0.35 4.06
CA VAL A 373 -8.56 -0.35 5.24
C VAL A 373 -8.52 1.00 5.95
N GLY A 374 -9.63 1.40 6.55
CA GLY A 374 -9.77 2.73 7.17
C GLY A 374 -8.75 3.01 8.26
N LEU A 375 -8.26 1.98 8.98
CA LEU A 375 -7.20 2.14 9.99
C LEU A 375 -5.91 2.73 9.42
N GLN A 376 -5.57 2.42 8.16
CA GLN A 376 -4.41 3.01 7.50
C GLN A 376 -4.58 4.52 7.28
N ASP A 377 -5.81 4.95 7.00
CA ASP A 377 -6.16 6.35 6.84
C ASP A 377 -6.12 7.09 8.19
N VAL A 378 -6.46 6.42 9.30
CA VAL A 378 -6.30 6.98 10.65
C VAL A 378 -4.84 7.33 10.93
N GLU A 379 -3.95 6.34 10.84
CA GLU A 379 -2.55 6.53 11.24
C GLU A 379 -1.77 7.45 10.30
N ILE A 380 -2.08 7.46 8.99
CA ILE A 380 -1.41 8.40 8.10
C ILE A 380 -1.89 9.84 8.35
N THR A 381 -3.17 10.04 8.68
CA THR A 381 -3.70 11.38 8.99
C THR A 381 -3.07 11.92 10.26
N LYS A 382 -2.98 11.09 11.31
CA LYS A 382 -2.33 11.46 12.57
C LYS A 382 -0.88 11.86 12.35
N LEU A 383 -0.13 11.08 11.56
CA LEU A 383 1.25 11.40 11.21
C LEU A 383 1.37 12.74 10.46
N ILE A 384 0.49 13.00 9.48
CA ILE A 384 0.49 14.29 8.76
C ILE A 384 0.19 15.46 9.70
N VAL A 385 -0.81 15.32 10.58
CA VAL A 385 -1.18 16.35 11.56
C VAL A 385 -0.04 16.64 12.54
N GLU A 386 0.67 15.62 13.01
CA GLU A 386 1.83 15.76 13.89
C GLU A 386 2.96 16.57 13.24
N PHE A 387 3.19 16.38 11.94
CA PHE A 387 4.21 17.14 11.20
C PHE A 387 3.68 18.48 10.63
N ALA A 388 2.41 18.81 10.84
CA ALA A 388 1.79 20.05 10.38
C ALA A 388 1.99 21.24 11.34
N GLU A 389 2.94 21.16 12.27
CA GLU A 389 3.36 22.31 13.08
C GLU A 389 3.72 23.50 12.17
N GLY A 390 3.07 24.65 12.41
CA GLY A 390 3.27 25.87 11.61
C GLY A 390 2.67 25.85 10.19
N VAL A 391 1.98 24.77 9.80
CA VAL A 391 1.40 24.60 8.45
C VAL A 391 -0.13 24.47 8.54
N GLY A 392 -0.86 24.95 7.53
CA GLY A 392 -2.33 24.90 7.49
C GLY A 392 -3.01 26.15 8.06
N VAL A 393 -4.34 26.21 7.92
CA VAL A 393 -5.15 27.39 8.26
C VAL A 393 -6.13 27.06 9.37
N GLU A 394 -6.15 27.89 10.43
CA GLU A 394 -7.17 27.83 11.46
C GLU A 394 -8.50 28.37 10.94
N VAL A 395 -9.54 27.56 11.02
CA VAL A 395 -10.91 27.91 10.62
C VAL A 395 -11.79 27.88 11.87
N PRO A 396 -12.40 29.02 12.26
CA PRO A 396 -13.43 29.03 13.28
C PRO A 396 -14.65 28.30 12.71
N PHE A 397 -14.94 27.12 13.27
CA PHE A 397 -16.07 26.28 12.89
C PHE A 397 -17.06 26.22 14.03
#